data_AF-A0AAP7T9Q5-F1
#
_entry.id   AF-A0AAP7T9Q5-F1
#
_cell.length_a   1.000
_cell.length_b   1.000
_cell.length_c   1.000
_cell.angle_alpha   90.00
_cell.angle_beta   90.00
_cell.angle_gamma   90.00
#
_symmetry.space_group_name_H-M   'P 1'
#
loop_
_entity.id
_entity.type
_entity.pdbx_description
1 polymer ?
#
loop_
_entity_poly.entity_id
_entity_poly.type
_entity_poly.pdbx_seq_one_letter_code
_entity_poly.pdbx_strand_id
1 'polypeptide(L)'
;MKSRGLVRFFFSILAVGALITSVVGFALKWGEYKGFFLNFEAGQIFSVLIWFIGVGMIFSVISQMGFFVFLTVHRFALEILRSSSLWNLLQLFIILFVAFDLMYVRFLFFGERDDSIAGFVWLPLALLAVGLLTAYIKQKQSSRNTFVSSLFLMVVITALEWVPALRVNNEDWLYLMLIPLMGCNAFQLLMLPKFAQR
;
A
#
# COMPACT_ATOMS: atom_id res chain seq x y z
N MET A 1 3.64 16.53 16.96
CA MET A 1 4.13 15.24 17.48
C MET A 1 5.45 15.45 18.19
N LYS A 2 5.64 14.87 19.38
CA LYS A 2 6.95 14.81 20.03
C LYS A 2 7.83 13.78 19.31
N SER A 3 9.16 13.97 19.31
CA SER A 3 10.11 13.04 18.66
C SER A 3 9.88 11.57 19.03
N ARG A 4 9.57 11.29 20.31
CA ARG A 4 9.28 9.92 20.81
C ARG A 4 8.05 9.28 20.14
N GLY A 5 7.03 10.07 19.79
CA GLY A 5 5.82 9.58 19.10
C GLY A 5 6.10 9.24 17.64
N LEU A 6 6.94 10.04 16.98
CA LEU A 6 7.37 9.79 15.59
C LEU A 6 8.18 8.50 15.49
N VAL A 7 9.17 8.31 16.37
CA VAL A 7 9.98 7.09 16.41
C VAL A 7 9.12 5.85 16.64
N ARG A 8 8.17 5.91 17.59
CA ARG A 8 7.24 4.79 17.84
C ARG A 8 6.34 4.49 16.64
N PHE A 9 5.85 5.53 15.97
CA PHE A 9 5.05 5.36 14.76
C PHE A 9 5.86 4.68 13.65
N PHE A 10 7.08 5.15 13.38
CA PHE A 10 8.01 4.57 12.42
C PHE A 10 8.25 3.07 12.66
N PHE A 11 8.63 2.69 13.88
CA PHE A 11 8.87 1.28 14.22
C PHE A 11 7.60 0.43 14.24
N SER A 12 6.43 1.01 14.54
CA SER A 12 5.16 0.29 14.45
C SER A 12 4.83 -0.06 12.99
N ILE A 13 5.10 0.84 12.05
CA ILE A 13 4.87 0.59 10.62
C ILE A 13 5.87 -0.44 10.08
N LEU A 14 7.13 -0.36 10.50
CA LEU A 14 8.13 -1.40 10.21
C LEU A 14 7.65 -2.78 10.65
N ALA A 15 7.14 -2.89 11.87
CA ALA A 15 6.61 -4.15 12.39
C ALA A 15 5.39 -4.65 11.58
N VAL A 16 4.50 -3.75 11.17
CA VAL A 16 3.34 -4.09 10.31
C VAL A 16 3.81 -4.63 8.96
N GLY A 17 4.76 -3.95 8.30
CA GLY A 17 5.29 -4.40 7.02
C GLY A 17 6.00 -5.76 7.13
N ALA A 18 6.83 -5.94 8.15
CA ALA A 18 7.50 -7.21 8.44
C ALA A 18 6.49 -8.35 8.68
N LEU A 19 5.46 -8.11 9.50
CA LEU A 19 4.44 -9.10 9.83
C LEU A 19 3.62 -9.50 8.60
N ILE A 20 3.07 -8.53 7.87
CA ILE A 20 2.21 -8.81 6.70
C ILE A 20 3.03 -9.52 5.62
N THR A 21 4.25 -9.06 5.34
CA THR A 21 5.10 -9.68 4.31
C THR A 21 5.51 -11.09 4.68
N SER A 22 5.76 -11.37 5.96
CA SER A 22 6.06 -12.73 6.43
C SER A 22 4.89 -13.66 6.19
N VAL A 23 3.68 -13.25 6.58
CA VAL A 23 2.46 -14.06 6.40
C VAL A 23 2.15 -14.27 4.92
N VAL A 24 2.18 -13.19 4.13
CA VAL A 24 1.89 -13.23 2.69
C VAL A 24 2.95 -14.02 1.93
N GLY A 25 4.24 -13.84 2.26
CA GLY A 25 5.36 -14.53 1.62
C GLY A 25 5.29 -16.04 1.78
N PHE A 26 5.01 -16.53 3.00
CA PHE A 26 4.79 -17.96 3.22
C PHE A 26 3.51 -18.47 2.54
N ALA A 27 2.45 -17.67 2.48
CA ALA A 27 1.19 -18.05 1.84
C ALA A 27 1.33 -18.17 0.31
N LEU A 28 1.97 -17.21 -0.34
CA LEU A 28 2.18 -17.21 -1.80
C LEU A 28 3.11 -18.35 -2.23
N LYS A 29 4.23 -18.54 -1.52
CA LYS A 29 5.22 -19.58 -1.82
C LYS A 29 5.02 -20.84 -0.98
N TRP A 30 3.79 -21.13 -0.58
CA TRP A 30 3.50 -22.29 0.26
C TRP A 30 3.91 -23.61 -0.41
N GLY A 31 3.76 -23.70 -1.74
CA GLY A 31 4.21 -24.86 -2.52
C GLY A 31 5.70 -25.17 -2.37
N GLU A 32 6.53 -24.13 -2.27
CA GLU A 32 7.99 -24.22 -2.12
C GLU A 32 8.39 -24.50 -0.66
N TYR A 33 7.73 -23.86 0.31
CA TYR A 33 8.15 -23.91 1.72
C TYR A 33 7.46 -24.98 2.56
N LYS A 34 6.37 -25.61 2.08
CA LYS A 34 5.65 -26.66 2.83
C LYS A 34 6.57 -27.80 3.29
N GLY A 35 7.59 -28.15 2.50
CA GLY A 35 8.54 -29.22 2.83
C GLY A 35 9.27 -28.95 4.14
N PHE A 36 9.65 -27.69 4.38
CA PHE A 36 10.34 -27.29 5.60
C PHE A 36 9.45 -27.42 6.84
N PHE A 37 8.16 -27.12 6.70
CA PHE A 37 7.18 -27.29 7.79
C PHE A 37 6.86 -28.76 8.07
N LEU A 38 6.73 -29.58 7.02
CA LEU A 38 6.43 -31.02 7.17
C LEU A 38 7.61 -31.80 7.76
N ASN A 39 8.83 -31.43 7.40
CA ASN A 39 10.05 -32.06 7.90
C ASN A 39 10.56 -31.45 9.22
N PHE A 40 9.85 -30.46 9.78
CA PHE A 40 10.25 -29.71 10.99
C PHE A 40 11.66 -29.10 10.90
N GLU A 41 12.03 -28.57 9.73
CA GLU A 41 13.32 -27.95 9.47
C GLU A 41 13.37 -26.50 9.98
N ALA A 42 13.39 -26.34 11.30
CA ALA A 42 13.28 -25.05 11.98
C ALA A 42 14.31 -24.01 11.51
N GLY A 43 15.55 -24.42 11.19
CA GLY A 43 16.58 -23.50 10.69
C GLY A 43 16.23 -22.88 9.34
N GLN A 44 15.61 -23.66 8.43
CA GLN A 44 15.22 -23.17 7.11
C GLN A 44 14.01 -22.23 7.20
N ILE A 45 13.01 -22.60 8.00
CA ILE A 45 11.83 -21.76 8.28
C ILE A 45 12.28 -20.41 8.84
N PHE A 46 13.20 -20.42 9.81
CA PHE A 46 13.69 -19.20 10.43
C PHE A 46 14.47 -18.31 9.45
N SER A 47 15.25 -18.92 8.56
CA SER A 47 16.01 -18.20 7.53
C SER A 47 15.09 -17.50 6.53
N VAL A 48 14.06 -18.21 6.05
CA VAL A 48 13.03 -17.64 5.17
C VAL A 48 12.21 -16.56 5.87
N LEU A 49 11.88 -16.76 7.16
CA LEU A 49 11.17 -15.76 7.95
C LEU A 49 11.99 -14.47 8.07
N ILE A 50 13.29 -14.56 8.38
CA ILE A 50 14.18 -13.38 8.44
C ILE A 50 14.21 -12.65 7.10
N TRP A 51 14.28 -13.40 5.99
CA TRP A 51 14.23 -12.82 4.66
C TRP A 51 12.95 -12.01 4.43
N PHE A 52 11.79 -12.59 4.72
CA PHE A 52 10.51 -11.88 4.56
C PHE A 52 10.34 -10.70 5.51
N ILE A 53 10.87 -10.79 6.74
CA ILE A 53 10.93 -9.64 7.66
C ILE A 53 11.75 -8.51 7.02
N GLY A 54 12.92 -8.81 6.46
CA GLY A 54 13.78 -7.85 5.76
C GLY A 54 13.06 -7.16 4.60
N VAL A 55 12.46 -7.96 3.71
CA VAL A 55 11.69 -7.46 2.56
C VAL A 55 10.50 -6.60 3.02
N GLY A 56 9.78 -7.05 4.05
CA GLY A 56 8.63 -6.32 4.58
C GLY A 56 8.99 -5.00 5.24
N MET A 57 10.14 -4.93 5.90
CA MET A 57 10.67 -3.66 6.40
C MET A 57 10.98 -2.69 5.26
N ILE A 58 11.55 -3.16 4.14
CA ILE A 58 11.79 -2.32 2.95
C ILE A 58 10.48 -1.75 2.41
N PHE A 59 9.47 -2.60 2.21
CA PHE A 59 8.14 -2.14 1.75
C PHE A 59 7.52 -1.11 2.70
N SER A 60 7.67 -1.32 4.02
CA SER A 60 7.20 -0.35 5.00
C SER A 60 7.91 1.00 4.89
N VAL A 61 9.21 1.04 4.57
CA VAL A 61 9.96 2.29 4.41
C VAL A 61 9.52 3.02 3.15
N ILE A 62 9.27 2.29 2.06
CA ILE A 62 8.69 2.84 0.82
C ILE A 62 7.33 3.50 1.11
N SER A 63 6.45 2.79 1.81
CA SER A 63 5.13 3.29 2.24
C SER A 63 5.22 4.51 3.17
N GLN A 64 6.22 4.55 4.04
CA GLN A 64 6.47 5.71 4.90
C GLN A 64 6.92 6.95 4.12
N MET A 65 7.78 6.76 3.12
CA MET A 65 8.21 7.84 2.24
C MET A 65 7.02 8.40 1.45
N GLY A 66 6.21 7.55 0.81
CA GLY A 66 5.07 8.00 0.02
C GLY A 66 4.02 8.71 0.87
N PHE A 67 3.74 8.22 2.07
CA PHE A 67 2.86 8.90 3.03
C PHE A 67 3.36 10.28 3.45
N PHE A 68 4.67 10.42 3.71
CA PHE A 68 5.26 11.72 4.05
C PHE A 68 5.18 12.71 2.87
N VAL A 69 5.48 12.25 1.66
CA VAL A 69 5.34 13.04 0.43
C VAL A 69 3.88 13.50 0.27
N PHE A 70 2.92 12.59 0.45
CA PHE A 70 1.51 12.93 0.39
C PHE A 70 1.10 14.03 1.37
N LEU A 71 1.48 13.92 2.65
CA LEU A 71 1.14 14.94 3.64
C LEU A 71 1.72 16.31 3.27
N THR A 72 2.94 16.31 2.74
CA THR A 72 3.64 17.52 2.31
C THR A 72 2.95 18.16 1.11
N VAL A 73 2.68 17.37 0.05
CA VAL A 73 1.98 17.83 -1.16
C VAL A 73 0.57 18.30 -0.82
N HIS A 74 -0.16 17.56 0.01
CA HIS A 74 -1.51 17.93 0.43
C HIS A 74 -1.53 19.30 1.11
N ARG A 75 -0.55 19.57 2.00
CA ARG A 75 -0.44 20.87 2.67
C ARG A 75 -0.14 22.00 1.69
N PHE A 76 0.85 21.83 0.81
CA PHE A 76 1.17 22.83 -0.20
C PHE A 76 0.02 23.07 -1.19
N ALA A 77 -0.67 22.01 -1.62
CA ALA A 77 -1.80 22.13 -2.54
C ALA A 77 -2.94 22.95 -1.94
N LEU A 78 -3.26 22.75 -0.65
CA LEU A 78 -4.27 23.56 0.04
C LEU A 78 -3.84 25.03 0.19
N GLU A 79 -2.56 25.30 0.45
CA GLU A 79 -2.02 26.66 0.56
C GLU A 79 -2.03 27.40 -0.80
N ILE A 80 -1.72 26.70 -1.90
CA ILE A 80 -1.69 27.28 -3.26
C ILE A 80 -3.11 27.47 -3.82
N LEU A 81 -3.95 26.44 -3.76
CA LEU A 81 -5.29 26.46 -4.36
C LEU A 81 -6.29 27.26 -3.52
N ARG A 82 -6.00 27.46 -2.22
CA ARG A 82 -6.84 28.15 -1.23
C ARG A 82 -8.29 27.62 -1.13
N SER A 83 -8.55 26.45 -1.70
CA SER A 83 -9.87 25.82 -1.76
C SER A 83 -9.75 24.32 -1.59
N SER A 84 -10.32 23.81 -0.49
CA SER A 84 -10.37 22.37 -0.22
C SER A 84 -11.24 21.62 -1.24
N SER A 85 -12.29 22.26 -1.78
CA SER A 85 -13.16 21.63 -2.78
C SER A 85 -12.43 21.41 -4.10
N LEU A 86 -11.63 22.39 -4.54
CA LEU A 86 -10.87 22.28 -5.78
C LEU A 86 -9.79 21.19 -5.67
N TRP A 87 -9.10 21.15 -4.53
CA TRP A 87 -8.11 20.10 -4.28
C TRP A 87 -8.74 18.70 -4.25
N ASN A 88 -9.89 18.52 -3.59
CA ASN A 88 -10.60 17.25 -3.59
C ASN A 88 -11.04 16.83 -5.01
N LEU A 89 -11.48 17.77 -5.84
CA LEU A 89 -11.84 17.47 -7.24
C LEU A 89 -10.63 16.98 -8.04
N LEU A 90 -9.47 17.63 -7.90
CA LEU A 90 -8.22 17.19 -8.52
C LEU A 90 -7.79 15.81 -8.02
N GLN A 91 -7.91 15.54 -6.73
CA GLN A 91 -7.62 14.21 -6.17
C GLN A 91 -8.52 13.13 -6.79
N LEU A 92 -9.82 13.38 -6.92
CA LEU A 92 -10.75 12.44 -7.56
C LEU A 92 -10.39 12.18 -9.03
N PHE A 93 -10.04 13.23 -9.77
CA PHE A 93 -9.59 13.11 -11.15
C PHE A 93 -8.34 12.22 -11.26
N ILE A 94 -7.33 12.44 -10.41
CA ILE A 94 -6.10 11.64 -10.40
C ILE A 94 -6.38 10.20 -9.96
N ILE A 95 -7.26 9.97 -8.98
CA ILE A 95 -7.68 8.62 -8.58
C ILE A 95 -8.26 7.87 -9.78
N LEU A 96 -9.18 8.50 -10.53
CA LEU A 96 -9.79 7.90 -11.70
C LEU A 96 -8.75 7.62 -12.80
N PHE A 97 -7.84 8.57 -13.03
CA PHE A 97 -6.75 8.43 -13.98
C PHE A 97 -5.84 7.25 -13.63
N VAL A 98 -5.41 7.13 -12.38
CA VAL A 98 -4.54 6.03 -11.93
C VAL A 98 -5.27 4.68 -11.95
N ALA A 99 -6.55 4.64 -11.57
CA ALA A 99 -7.35 3.43 -11.66
C ALA A 99 -7.49 2.96 -13.12
N PHE A 100 -7.66 3.90 -14.06
CA PHE A 100 -7.67 3.62 -15.48
C PHE A 100 -6.30 3.16 -16.00
N ASP A 101 -5.20 3.82 -15.58
CA ASP A 101 -3.83 3.47 -15.95
C ASP A 101 -3.47 2.03 -15.54
N LEU A 102 -3.76 1.65 -14.29
CA LEU A 102 -3.49 0.30 -13.77
C LEU A 102 -4.24 -0.81 -14.52
N MET A 103 -5.35 -0.49 -15.17
CA MET A 103 -6.15 -1.42 -15.96
C MET A 103 -5.75 -1.38 -17.44
N TYR A 104 -5.95 -0.25 -18.09
CA TYR A 104 -5.85 -0.10 -19.55
C TYR A 104 -4.41 0.04 -20.03
N VAL A 105 -3.62 0.90 -19.39
CA VAL A 105 -2.22 1.13 -19.80
C VAL A 105 -1.40 -0.12 -19.49
N ARG A 106 -1.63 -0.76 -18.33
CA ARG A 106 -1.01 -2.05 -18.02
C ARG A 106 -1.36 -3.15 -19.03
N PHE A 107 -2.63 -3.25 -19.46
CA PHE A 107 -3.03 -4.18 -20.52
C PHE A 107 -2.29 -3.91 -21.83
N LEU A 108 -2.10 -2.66 -22.22
CA LEU A 108 -1.38 -2.32 -23.45
C LEU A 108 0.11 -2.70 -23.43
N PHE A 109 0.76 -2.65 -22.27
CA PHE A 109 2.20 -2.96 -22.13
C PHE A 109 2.49 -4.44 -21.90
N PHE A 110 1.57 -5.17 -21.25
CA PHE A 110 1.81 -6.53 -20.78
C PHE A 110 0.81 -7.57 -21.29
N GLY A 111 -0.30 -7.15 -21.90
CA GLY A 111 -1.26 -8.07 -22.49
C GLY A 111 -0.75 -8.61 -23.82
N GLU A 112 -0.84 -9.93 -24.00
CA GLU A 112 -0.64 -10.56 -25.30
C GLU A 112 -1.92 -10.43 -26.15
N ARG A 113 -1.84 -10.69 -27.47
CA ARG A 113 -2.94 -10.44 -28.42
C ARG A 113 -4.24 -11.19 -28.11
N ASP A 114 -4.16 -12.27 -27.33
CA ASP A 114 -5.30 -13.12 -26.94
C ASP A 114 -5.67 -13.00 -25.45
N ASP A 115 -5.00 -12.13 -24.69
CA ASP A 115 -5.32 -11.95 -23.27
C ASP A 115 -6.60 -11.15 -23.07
N SER A 116 -7.45 -11.66 -22.18
CA SER A 116 -8.63 -10.93 -21.75
C SER A 116 -8.24 -9.79 -20.80
N ILE A 117 -8.73 -8.58 -21.09
CA ILE A 117 -8.65 -7.41 -20.20
C ILE A 117 -9.10 -7.75 -18.78
N ALA A 118 -10.01 -8.72 -18.62
CA ALA A 118 -10.55 -9.16 -17.33
C ALA A 118 -9.47 -9.60 -16.32
N GLY A 119 -8.36 -10.18 -16.77
CA GLY A 119 -7.24 -10.58 -15.89
C GLY A 119 -6.52 -9.38 -15.25
N PHE A 120 -6.58 -8.22 -15.88
CA PHE A 120 -5.93 -6.99 -15.43
C PHE A 120 -6.83 -6.12 -14.55
N VAL A 121 -8.14 -6.39 -14.51
CA VAL A 121 -9.12 -5.61 -13.72
C VAL A 121 -9.04 -5.92 -12.23
N TRP A 122 -8.66 -7.14 -11.86
CA TRP A 122 -8.75 -7.60 -10.47
C TRP A 122 -7.87 -6.80 -9.50
N LEU A 123 -6.62 -6.51 -9.87
CA LEU A 123 -5.67 -5.77 -9.05
C LEU A 123 -6.11 -4.33 -8.73
N PRO A 124 -6.46 -3.47 -9.71
CA PRO A 124 -6.97 -2.13 -9.42
C PRO A 124 -8.31 -2.17 -8.67
N LEU A 125 -9.16 -3.18 -8.92
CA LEU A 125 -10.41 -3.34 -8.18
C LEU A 125 -10.16 -3.68 -6.70
N ALA A 126 -9.22 -4.58 -6.41
CA ALA A 126 -8.81 -4.92 -5.05
C ALA A 126 -8.23 -3.69 -4.32
N LEU A 127 -7.36 -2.92 -5.00
CA LEU A 127 -6.80 -1.68 -4.48
C LEU A 127 -7.89 -0.65 -4.17
N LEU A 128 -8.86 -0.47 -5.07
CA LEU A 128 -10.00 0.42 -4.87
C LEU A 128 -10.90 -0.04 -3.73
N ALA A 129 -11.21 -1.33 -3.63
CA ALA A 129 -12.05 -1.88 -2.58
C ALA A 129 -11.43 -1.66 -1.18
N VAL A 130 -10.15 -1.99 -1.02
CA VAL A 130 -9.40 -1.76 0.23
C VAL A 130 -9.27 -0.26 0.50
N GLY A 131 -9.03 0.55 -0.53
CA GLY A 131 -8.94 2.00 -0.41
C GLY A 131 -10.25 2.65 0.05
N LEU A 132 -11.39 2.25 -0.54
CA LEU A 132 -12.72 2.72 -0.15
C LEU A 132 -13.05 2.35 1.29
N LEU A 133 -12.78 1.09 1.68
CA LEU A 133 -13.00 0.63 3.05
C LEU A 133 -12.17 1.46 4.04
N THR A 134 -10.88 1.61 3.78
CA THR A 134 -9.96 2.36 4.65
C THR A 134 -10.34 3.84 4.73
N ALA A 135 -10.67 4.46 3.59
CA ALA A 135 -11.12 5.85 3.53
C ALA A 135 -12.43 6.07 4.30
N TYR A 136 -13.36 5.12 4.22
CA TYR A 136 -14.61 5.15 4.99
C TYR A 136 -14.36 5.06 6.50
N ILE A 137 -13.50 4.15 6.95
CA ILE A 137 -13.11 4.03 8.36
C ILE A 137 -12.44 5.33 8.83
N LYS A 138 -11.56 5.92 8.03
CA LYS A 138 -10.90 7.18 8.36
C LYS A 138 -11.88 8.35 8.45
N GLN A 139 -12.83 8.41 7.54
CA GLN A 139 -13.88 9.42 7.53
C GLN A 139 -14.68 9.41 8.84
N LYS A 140 -15.00 8.22 9.36
CA LYS A 140 -15.68 8.06 10.66
C LYS A 140 -14.84 8.55 11.84
N GLN A 141 -13.52 8.45 11.78
CA GLN A 141 -12.63 8.88 12.86
C GLN A 141 -12.37 10.40 12.87
N SER A 142 -12.58 11.08 11.75
CA SER A 142 -12.20 12.49 11.60
C SER A 142 -13.35 13.34 11.05
N SER A 143 -13.45 13.52 9.74
CA SER A 143 -14.52 14.32 9.12
C SER A 143 -14.77 13.86 7.69
N ARG A 144 -15.92 14.26 7.12
CA ARG A 144 -16.29 13.92 5.73
C ARG A 144 -15.24 14.36 4.71
N ASN A 145 -14.57 15.49 4.96
CA ASN A 145 -13.56 16.05 4.06
C ASN A 145 -12.29 15.20 3.96
N THR A 146 -12.04 14.30 4.91
CA THR A 146 -10.86 13.42 4.89
C THR A 146 -11.01 12.20 3.97
N PHE A 147 -12.23 11.91 3.50
CA PHE A 147 -12.50 10.72 2.69
C PHE A 147 -11.70 10.71 1.38
N VAL A 148 -11.81 11.78 0.59
CA VAL A 148 -11.17 11.88 -0.74
C VAL A 148 -9.65 11.81 -0.60
N SER A 149 -9.08 12.56 0.34
CA SER A 149 -7.64 12.53 0.62
C SER A 149 -7.15 11.17 1.10
N SER A 150 -7.97 10.44 1.87
CA SER A 150 -7.64 9.08 2.30
C SER A 150 -7.67 8.09 1.14
N LEU A 151 -8.69 8.19 0.29
CA LEU A 151 -8.80 7.37 -0.91
C LEU A 151 -7.64 7.64 -1.87
N PHE A 152 -7.25 8.91 -2.02
CA PHE A 152 -6.09 9.31 -2.82
C PHE A 152 -4.82 8.63 -2.35
N LEU A 153 -4.55 8.64 -1.03
CA LEU A 153 -3.38 7.95 -0.49
C LEU A 153 -3.44 6.44 -0.75
N MET A 154 -4.58 5.83 -0.45
CA MET A 154 -4.71 4.38 -0.61
C MET A 154 -4.64 3.89 -2.06
N VAL A 155 -5.01 4.73 -3.03
CA VAL A 155 -5.01 4.34 -4.45
C VAL A 155 -3.77 4.89 -5.15
N VAL A 156 -3.63 6.21 -5.21
CA VAL A 156 -2.61 6.89 -6.02
C VAL A 156 -1.23 6.68 -5.43
N ILE A 157 -1.05 6.95 -4.13
CA ILE A 157 0.26 6.83 -3.51
C ILE A 157 0.69 5.36 -3.45
N THR A 158 -0.21 4.46 -3.11
CA THR A 158 0.09 3.01 -3.13
C THR A 158 0.44 2.52 -4.54
N ALA A 159 -0.26 2.98 -5.58
CA ALA A 159 0.07 2.64 -6.97
C ALA A 159 1.47 3.15 -7.36
N LEU A 160 1.82 4.38 -6.99
CA LEU A 160 3.15 4.96 -7.22
C LEU A 160 4.26 4.18 -6.49
N GLU A 161 4.01 3.76 -5.26
CA GLU A 161 4.92 2.92 -4.47
C GLU A 161 5.10 1.52 -5.07
N TRP A 162 4.08 1.02 -5.76
CA TRP A 162 4.03 -0.31 -6.36
C TRP A 162 4.62 -0.38 -7.78
N VAL A 163 4.99 0.75 -8.37
CA VAL A 163 5.66 0.83 -9.69
C VAL A 163 6.85 -0.14 -9.85
N PRO A 164 7.74 -0.33 -8.84
CA PRO A 164 8.85 -1.27 -8.98
C PRO A 164 8.39 -2.71 -9.25
N ALA A 165 7.34 -3.19 -8.57
CA ALA A 165 6.81 -4.53 -8.82
C ALA A 165 6.06 -4.63 -10.15
N LEU A 166 5.34 -3.58 -10.53
CA LEU A 166 4.68 -3.48 -11.84
C LEU A 166 5.67 -3.61 -13.01
N ARG A 167 6.91 -3.11 -12.85
CA ARG A 167 7.96 -3.22 -13.87
C ARG A 167 8.57 -4.62 -13.99
N VAL A 168 8.64 -5.37 -12.89
CA VAL A 168 9.14 -6.75 -12.90
C VAL A 168 8.13 -7.70 -13.54
N ASN A 169 6.83 -7.39 -13.41
CA ASN A 169 5.70 -8.15 -13.97
C ASN A 169 5.74 -9.66 -13.65
N ASN A 170 6.16 -10.01 -12.43
CA ASN A 170 6.06 -11.36 -11.88
C ASN A 170 4.89 -11.41 -10.88
N GLU A 171 3.95 -12.34 -11.07
CA GLU A 171 2.72 -12.40 -10.27
C GLU A 171 2.97 -12.50 -8.76
N ASP A 172 3.87 -13.38 -8.31
CA ASP A 172 4.20 -13.53 -6.89
C ASP A 172 4.72 -12.21 -6.32
N TRP A 173 5.59 -11.53 -7.06
CA TRP A 173 6.19 -10.26 -6.63
C TRP A 173 5.16 -9.11 -6.60
N LEU A 174 4.20 -9.12 -7.53
CA LEU A 174 3.09 -8.18 -7.55
C LEU A 174 2.29 -8.25 -6.25
N TYR A 175 1.86 -9.46 -5.84
CA TYR A 175 1.10 -9.66 -4.62
C TYR A 175 1.93 -9.47 -3.35
N LEU A 176 3.18 -9.96 -3.36
CA LEU A 176 4.09 -9.86 -2.23
C LEU A 176 4.39 -8.40 -1.86
N MET A 177 4.40 -7.48 -2.82
CA MET A 177 4.59 -6.05 -2.56
C MET A 177 3.26 -5.32 -2.29
N LEU A 178 2.22 -5.58 -3.08
CA LEU A 178 0.95 -4.83 -2.98
C LEU A 178 0.28 -4.98 -1.61
N ILE A 179 0.22 -6.20 -1.07
CA ILE A 179 -0.52 -6.48 0.17
C ILE A 179 0.14 -5.78 1.38
N PRO A 180 1.47 -5.89 1.60
CA PRO A 180 2.14 -5.12 2.66
C PRO A 180 2.04 -3.61 2.49
N LEU A 181 2.15 -3.08 1.26
CA LEU A 181 2.01 -1.64 1.01
C LEU A 181 0.62 -1.14 1.42
N MET A 182 -0.44 -1.82 0.99
CA MET A 182 -1.81 -1.48 1.40
C MET A 182 -1.97 -1.54 2.91
N GLY A 183 -1.42 -2.56 3.56
CA GLY A 183 -1.45 -2.71 5.02
C GLY A 183 -0.73 -1.58 5.76
N CYS A 184 0.48 -1.22 5.32
CA CYS A 184 1.26 -0.12 5.87
C CYS A 184 0.55 1.22 5.68
N ASN A 185 0.09 1.54 4.46
CA ASN A 185 -0.62 2.78 4.16
C ASN A 185 -1.92 2.91 4.94
N ALA A 186 -2.70 1.81 5.06
CA ALA A 186 -3.91 1.80 5.87
C ALA A 186 -3.60 2.01 7.36
N PHE A 187 -2.57 1.33 7.88
CA PHE A 187 -2.14 1.50 9.26
C PHE A 187 -1.70 2.95 9.53
N GLN A 188 -0.88 3.52 8.64
CA GLN A 188 -0.41 4.90 8.74
C GLN A 188 -1.58 5.88 8.79
N LEU A 189 -2.53 5.74 7.87
CA LEU A 189 -3.69 6.61 7.78
C LEU A 189 -4.59 6.53 9.03
N LEU A 190 -4.87 5.32 9.51
CA LEU A 190 -5.80 5.07 10.62
C LEU A 190 -5.18 5.31 11.99
N MET A 191 -3.90 5.01 12.17
CA MET A 191 -3.25 5.07 13.48
C MET A 191 -2.55 6.41 13.76
N LEU A 192 -2.29 7.24 12.74
CA LEU A 192 -1.64 8.55 12.92
C LEU A 192 -2.23 9.38 14.08
N PRO A 193 -3.56 9.53 14.26
CA PRO A 193 -4.11 10.33 15.35
C PRO A 193 -3.70 9.84 16.75
N LYS A 194 -3.59 8.52 16.94
CA LYS A 194 -3.21 7.92 18.24
C LYS A 194 -1.76 8.20 18.62
N PHE A 195 -0.88 8.26 17.63
CA PHE A 195 0.53 8.61 17.82
C PHE A 195 0.75 10.12 17.86
N ALA A 196 -0.18 10.91 17.31
CA ALA A 196 -0.11 12.37 17.32
C ALA A 196 -0.51 13.00 18.66
N GLN A 197 -1.41 12.36 19.41
CA GLN A 197 -1.94 12.86 20.70
C GLN A 197 -1.08 12.52 21.93
N ARG A 198 -0.11 11.60 21.81
CA ARG A 198 0.79 11.17 22.90
C ARG A 198 2.19 11.80 22.78
#